data_AF-A0A1W9R0L0-F1
#
_entry.id   AF-A0A1W9R0L0-F1
#
_cell.length_a   1.000
_cell.length_b   1.000
_cell.length_c   1.000
_cell.angle_alpha   90.00
_cell.angle_beta   90.00
_cell.angle_gamma   90.00
#
_symmetry.space_group_name_H-M   'P 1'
#
loop_
_entity.id
_entity.type
_entity.pdbx_description
1 polymer ?
#
loop_
_entity_poly.entity_id
_entity_poly.type
_entity_poly.pdbx_seq_one_letter_code
_entity_poly.pdbx_strand_id
1 'polypeptide(L)'
;MSKIELTKSQLAKIKEDMNEQVEMLTNAEVNALAEKVNAAINLPFLSEAKEYVVFAKIIKWVDRKLYELLPNEYYELVKNTTDGISKEEANQIEERLTPLINNVVNVPVLTEKQEAKLISLILGLIIKAMVKGFKLEEKEPVND
;
A
#
# COMPACT_ATOMS: atom_id res chain seq x y z
N MET A 1 36.87 -8.01 -0.05
CA MET A 1 35.45 -7.85 -0.39
C MET A 1 35.20 -8.58 -1.69
N SER A 2 34.25 -9.50 -1.72
CA SER A 2 33.86 -10.24 -2.91
C SER A 2 33.17 -9.30 -3.89
N LYS A 3 33.52 -9.36 -5.17
CA LYS A 3 32.84 -8.57 -6.22
C LYS A 3 31.48 -9.21 -6.49
N ILE A 4 30.40 -8.52 -6.16
CA ILE A 4 29.04 -8.96 -6.48
C ILE A 4 28.72 -8.47 -7.89
N GLU A 5 28.42 -9.39 -8.80
CA GLU A 5 27.99 -9.09 -10.18
C GLU A 5 26.63 -9.73 -10.43
N LEU A 6 25.73 -8.98 -11.07
CA LEU A 6 24.40 -9.48 -11.43
C LEU A 6 24.50 -10.50 -12.56
N THR A 7 23.79 -11.61 -12.42
CA THR A 7 23.66 -12.61 -13.49
C THR A 7 22.80 -12.10 -14.63
N LYS A 8 22.95 -12.68 -15.82
CA LYS A 8 22.09 -12.38 -16.98
C LYS A 8 20.60 -12.59 -16.68
N SER A 9 20.28 -13.61 -15.87
CA SER A 9 18.91 -13.90 -15.45
C SER A 9 18.34 -12.80 -14.56
N GLN A 10 19.13 -12.30 -13.61
CA GLN A 10 18.72 -11.19 -12.73
C GLN A 10 18.50 -9.90 -13.54
N LEU A 11 19.39 -9.59 -14.48
CA LEU A 11 19.23 -8.42 -15.36
C LEU A 11 18.00 -8.52 -16.26
N ALA A 12 17.69 -9.73 -16.77
CA ALA A 12 16.48 -9.95 -17.55
C ALA A 12 15.22 -9.78 -16.69
N LYS A 13 15.23 -10.28 -15.45
CA LYS A 13 14.11 -10.13 -14.51
C LYS A 13 13.87 -8.68 -14.11
N ILE A 14 14.92 -7.92 -13.80
CA ILE A 14 14.84 -6.48 -13.54
C ILE A 14 14.18 -5.75 -14.71
N LYS A 15 14.56 -6.10 -15.95
CA LYS A 15 13.97 -5.48 -17.14
C LYS A 15 12.48 -5.80 -17.30
N GLU A 16 12.06 -7.03 -17.01
CA GLU A 16 10.64 -7.42 -17.02
C GLU A 16 9.86 -6.65 -15.94
N ASP A 17 10.38 -6.64 -14.72
CA ASP A 17 9.80 -6.00 -13.55
C ASP A 17 9.59 -4.49 -13.74
N MET A 18 10.52 -3.82 -14.42
CA MET A 18 10.43 -2.40 -14.76
C MET A 18 9.41 -2.09 -15.87
N ASN A 19 8.96 -3.08 -16.65
CA ASN A 19 8.12 -2.85 -17.83
C ASN A 19 6.69 -3.41 -17.72
N GLU A 20 6.47 -4.49 -16.96
CA GLU A 20 5.21 -5.25 -17.05
C GLU A 20 4.35 -5.23 -15.79
N GLN A 21 4.94 -5.08 -14.61
CA GLN A 21 4.20 -5.04 -13.35
C GLN A 21 4.02 -3.59 -12.88
N VAL A 22 2.80 -3.23 -12.50
CA VAL A 22 2.43 -1.86 -12.08
C VAL A 22 1.60 -1.82 -10.80
N GLU A 23 1.18 -2.98 -10.27
CA GLU A 23 0.34 -3.12 -9.07
C GLU A 23 0.91 -4.24 -8.19
N MET A 24 0.82 -4.07 -6.87
CA MET A 24 1.22 -5.07 -5.89
C MET A 24 -0.01 -5.78 -5.31
N LEU A 25 -1.06 -5.04 -4.98
CA LEU A 25 -2.24 -5.58 -4.28
C LEU A 25 -3.09 -6.45 -5.20
N THR A 26 -3.56 -7.56 -4.66
CA THR A 26 -4.61 -8.38 -5.29
C THR A 26 -5.98 -7.71 -5.17
N ASN A 27 -6.93 -8.12 -6.01
CA ASN A 27 -8.29 -7.60 -5.94
C ASN A 27 -8.97 -7.86 -4.57
N ALA A 28 -8.64 -8.98 -3.92
CA ALA A 28 -9.18 -9.30 -2.60
C ALA A 28 -8.65 -8.34 -1.53
N GLU A 29 -7.35 -8.03 -1.56
CA GLU A 29 -6.73 -7.07 -0.65
C GLU A 29 -7.25 -5.65 -0.87
N VAL A 30 -7.42 -5.23 -2.13
CA VAL A 30 -8.05 -3.93 -2.45
C VAL A 30 -9.46 -3.86 -1.87
N ASN A 31 -10.25 -4.92 -2.00
CA ASN A 31 -11.60 -4.96 -1.45
C ASN A 31 -11.61 -4.90 0.08
N ALA A 32 -10.74 -5.65 0.75
CA ALA A 32 -10.61 -5.64 2.21
C ALA A 32 -10.19 -4.26 2.75
N LEU A 33 -9.26 -3.59 2.05
CA LEU A 33 -8.85 -2.22 2.37
C LEU A 33 -9.98 -1.23 2.13
N ALA A 34 -10.72 -1.36 1.03
CA ALA A 34 -11.84 -0.50 0.71
C ALA A 34 -12.95 -0.60 1.76
N GLU A 35 -13.23 -1.79 2.30
CA GLU A 35 -14.18 -1.98 3.41
C GLU A 35 -13.72 -1.22 4.67
N LYS A 36 -12.45 -1.39 5.06
CA LYS A 36 -11.86 -0.73 6.25
C LYS A 36 -11.90 0.80 6.11
N VAL A 37 -11.58 1.33 4.93
CA VAL A 37 -11.62 2.77 4.66
C VAL A 37 -13.05 3.30 4.64
N ASN A 38 -13.97 2.59 4.00
CA ASN A 38 -15.38 2.98 3.93
C ASN A 38 -16.07 3.03 5.29
N ALA A 39 -15.65 2.18 6.24
CA ALA A 39 -16.10 2.24 7.62
C ALA A 39 -15.53 3.43 8.41
N ALA A 40 -14.36 3.95 8.01
CA ALA A 40 -13.62 4.98 8.74
C ALA A 40 -13.81 6.41 8.20
N ILE A 41 -14.18 6.53 6.92
CA ILE A 41 -14.27 7.81 6.19
C ILE A 41 -15.55 7.80 5.35
N ASN A 42 -16.32 8.87 5.50
CA ASN A 42 -17.54 9.11 4.74
C ASN A 42 -17.28 10.23 3.70
N LEU A 43 -17.67 10.02 2.44
CA LEU A 43 -17.52 11.01 1.37
C LEU A 43 -18.84 11.75 1.16
N PRO A 44 -18.89 13.07 1.36
CA PRO A 44 -20.13 13.80 1.18
C PRO A 44 -20.64 13.64 -0.26
N PHE A 45 -21.97 13.60 -0.41
CA PHE A 45 -22.68 13.52 -1.71
C PHE A 45 -22.59 12.18 -2.45
N LEU A 46 -22.03 11.14 -1.85
CA LEU A 46 -22.04 9.78 -2.39
C LEU A 46 -22.85 8.83 -1.49
N SER A 47 -23.33 7.74 -2.08
CA SER A 47 -23.89 6.60 -1.33
C SER A 47 -22.75 5.65 -0.96
N GLU A 48 -22.86 4.90 0.13
CA GLU A 48 -21.84 3.92 0.58
C GLU A 48 -21.29 3.03 -0.55
N ALA A 49 -22.18 2.48 -1.40
CA ALA A 49 -21.75 1.64 -2.54
C ALA A 49 -20.86 2.39 -3.56
N LYS A 50 -21.04 3.70 -3.73
CA LYS A 50 -20.23 4.54 -4.60
C LYS A 50 -18.93 4.96 -3.92
N GLU A 51 -18.98 5.23 -2.62
CA GLU A 51 -17.78 5.50 -1.80
C GLU A 51 -16.81 4.32 -1.85
N TYR A 52 -17.32 3.11 -1.68
CA TYR A 52 -16.54 1.87 -1.79
C TYR A 52 -15.76 1.80 -3.11
N VAL A 53 -16.42 2.10 -4.24
CA VAL A 53 -15.78 2.12 -5.56
C VAL A 53 -14.73 3.23 -5.66
N VAL A 54 -14.98 4.40 -5.08
CA VAL A 54 -14.00 5.50 -5.04
C VAL A 54 -12.78 5.09 -4.22
N PHE A 55 -12.98 4.53 -3.02
CA PHE A 55 -11.89 4.07 -2.18
C PHE A 55 -11.07 2.97 -2.85
N ALA A 56 -11.69 1.99 -3.51
CA ALA A 56 -10.98 0.96 -4.27
C ALA A 56 -10.09 1.58 -5.37
N LYS A 57 -10.55 2.63 -6.05
CA LYS A 57 -9.74 3.36 -7.03
C LYS A 57 -8.57 4.11 -6.39
N ILE A 58 -8.80 4.78 -5.27
CA ILE A 58 -7.76 5.50 -4.53
C ILE A 58 -6.71 4.53 -4.02
N ILE A 59 -7.12 3.38 -3.47
CA ILE A 59 -6.21 2.32 -3.01
C ILE A 59 -5.35 1.80 -4.16
N LYS A 60 -5.95 1.49 -5.33
CA LYS A 60 -5.17 1.09 -6.52
C LYS A 60 -4.22 2.19 -6.99
N TRP A 61 -4.60 3.45 -6.86
CA TRP A 61 -3.73 4.56 -7.24
C TRP A 61 -2.55 4.68 -6.28
N VAL A 62 -2.79 4.60 -4.97
CA VAL A 62 -1.74 4.54 -3.95
C VAL A 62 -0.83 3.34 -4.18
N ASP A 63 -1.38 2.15 -4.46
CA ASP A 63 -0.63 0.93 -4.76
C ASP A 63 0.32 1.10 -5.94
N ARG A 64 -0.17 1.66 -7.06
CA ARG A 64 0.67 1.97 -8.23
C ARG A 64 1.78 2.98 -7.90
N LYS A 65 1.46 4.00 -7.10
CA LYS A 65 2.43 5.03 -6.72
C LYS A 65 3.46 4.53 -5.73
N LEU A 66 3.06 3.69 -4.79
CA LEU A 66 4.00 2.91 -4.04
C LEU A 66 4.88 2.13 -5.02
N TYR A 67 4.31 1.40 -5.97
CA TYR A 67 5.07 0.52 -6.87
C TYR A 67 6.17 1.28 -7.64
N GLU A 68 5.88 2.51 -8.05
CA GLU A 68 6.87 3.41 -8.67
C GLU A 68 7.99 3.86 -7.70
N LEU A 69 7.73 3.93 -6.39
CA LEU A 69 8.64 4.49 -5.38
C LEU A 69 9.48 3.44 -4.66
N LEU A 70 9.00 2.20 -4.54
CA LEU A 70 9.74 1.11 -3.88
C LEU A 70 10.22 0.10 -4.94
N PRO A 71 11.47 -0.36 -4.87
CA PRO A 71 11.91 -1.51 -5.67
C PRO A 71 11.16 -2.80 -5.30
N ASN A 72 11.04 -3.74 -6.24
CA ASN A 72 10.37 -5.04 -6.07
C ASN A 72 10.90 -5.87 -4.91
N GLU A 73 12.16 -5.71 -4.56
CA GLU A 73 12.80 -6.39 -3.45
C GLU A 73 12.22 -5.94 -2.08
N TYR A 74 11.80 -4.68 -1.96
CA TYR A 74 11.03 -4.22 -0.78
C TYR A 74 9.58 -4.70 -0.85
N TYR A 75 9.07 -4.99 -2.05
CA TYR A 75 7.73 -5.53 -2.23
C TYR A 75 7.58 -6.98 -1.83
N GLU A 76 8.60 -7.80 -2.04
CA GLU A 76 8.57 -9.19 -1.60
C GLU A 76 8.41 -9.30 -0.08
N LEU A 77 8.88 -8.32 0.69
CA LEU A 77 8.66 -8.23 2.14
C LEU A 77 7.17 -8.07 2.50
N VAL A 78 6.36 -7.48 1.62
CA VAL A 78 4.91 -7.33 1.80
C VAL A 78 4.19 -8.66 1.66
N LYS A 79 4.67 -9.53 0.78
CA LYS A 79 4.02 -10.80 0.44
C LYS A 79 4.58 -11.99 1.21
N ASN A 80 5.77 -11.85 1.81
CA ASN A 80 6.47 -12.95 2.46
C ASN A 80 6.57 -12.75 3.98
N THR A 81 5.54 -13.21 4.70
CA THR A 81 5.40 -13.09 6.17
C THR A 81 6.50 -13.79 6.99
N THR A 82 7.41 -14.55 6.36
CA THR A 82 8.54 -15.23 7.03
C THR A 82 9.72 -14.27 7.27
N ASP A 83 9.95 -13.35 6.32
CA ASP A 83 11.01 -12.34 6.29
C ASP A 83 10.45 -10.91 6.38
N GLY A 84 9.26 -10.75 6.96
CA GLY A 84 8.62 -9.44 7.13
C GLY A 84 9.43 -8.49 8.03
N ILE A 85 9.11 -7.20 7.93
CA ILE A 85 9.84 -6.13 8.64
C ILE A 85 9.37 -5.97 10.10
N SER A 86 10.22 -5.35 10.93
CA SER A 86 9.87 -4.95 12.29
C SER A 86 8.81 -3.82 12.28
N LYS A 87 8.12 -3.62 13.41
CA LYS A 87 7.16 -2.51 13.55
C LYS A 87 7.84 -1.15 13.44
N GLU A 88 9.06 -1.04 13.94
CA GLU A 88 9.87 0.18 13.87
C GLU A 88 10.27 0.49 12.42
N GLU A 89 10.65 -0.53 11.65
CA GLU A 89 10.95 -0.40 10.22
C GLU A 89 9.70 0.00 9.42
N ALA A 90 8.56 -0.62 9.72
CA ALA A 90 7.26 -0.26 9.15
C ALA A 90 6.91 1.22 9.41
N ASN A 91 7.04 1.69 10.65
CA ASN A 91 6.79 3.09 10.99
C ASN A 91 7.73 4.04 10.23
N GLN A 92 9.01 3.70 10.10
CA GLN A 92 9.97 4.52 9.34
C GLN A 92 9.63 4.58 7.84
N ILE A 93 9.15 3.49 7.26
CA ILE A 93 8.69 3.45 5.87
C ILE A 93 7.43 4.32 5.73
N GLU A 94 6.47 4.22 6.65
CA GLU A 94 5.24 5.00 6.64
C GLU A 94 5.54 6.51 6.72
N GLU A 95 6.39 6.92 7.65
CA GLU A 95 6.80 8.33 7.83
C GLU A 95 7.46 8.92 6.57
N ARG A 96 8.23 8.11 5.83
CA ARG A 96 8.91 8.54 4.61
C ARG A 96 7.99 8.56 3.38
N LEU A 97 7.09 7.58 3.26
CA LEU A 97 6.23 7.44 2.07
C LEU A 97 4.99 8.32 2.14
N THR A 98 4.43 8.57 3.33
CA THR A 98 3.24 9.40 3.51
C THR A 98 3.34 10.76 2.83
N PRO A 99 4.40 11.59 3.03
CA PRO A 99 4.51 12.87 2.36
C PRO A 99 4.70 12.73 0.83
N LEU A 100 5.36 11.66 0.36
CA LEU A 100 5.56 11.43 -1.07
C LEU A 100 4.25 11.11 -1.78
N ILE A 101 3.41 10.27 -1.17
CA ILE A 101 2.11 9.88 -1.72
C ILE A 101 1.09 11.02 -1.60
N ASN A 102 1.08 11.75 -0.47
CA ASN A 102 0.19 12.90 -0.26
C ASN A 102 0.40 14.02 -1.28
N ASN A 103 1.62 14.19 -1.81
CA ASN A 103 1.88 15.18 -2.86
C ASN A 103 1.38 14.76 -4.24
N VAL A 104 0.96 13.49 -4.42
CA VAL A 104 0.65 12.90 -5.73
C VAL A 104 -0.82 12.49 -5.84
N VAL A 105 -1.43 12.02 -4.74
CA VAL A 105 -2.82 11.57 -4.71
C VAL A 105 -3.70 12.69 -4.20
N ASN A 106 -4.30 13.45 -5.11
CA ASN A 106 -5.27 14.49 -4.77
C ASN A 106 -6.71 13.99 -4.99
N VAL A 107 -7.56 14.13 -3.97
CA VAL A 107 -8.97 13.73 -3.95
C VAL A 107 -9.81 15.01 -3.81
N PRO A 108 -10.32 15.60 -4.92
CA PRO A 108 -10.92 16.94 -4.90
C PRO A 108 -12.15 17.13 -4.00
N VAL A 109 -12.79 16.04 -3.59
CA VAL A 109 -13.98 16.06 -2.72
C VAL A 109 -13.65 16.01 -1.22
N LEU A 110 -12.37 15.89 -0.89
CA LEU A 110 -11.84 15.88 0.47
C LEU A 110 -11.07 17.17 0.76
N THR A 111 -11.10 17.59 2.02
CA THR A 111 -10.14 18.58 2.51
C THR A 111 -8.75 17.95 2.62
N GLU A 112 -7.69 18.74 2.53
CA GLU A 112 -6.30 18.30 2.74
C GLU A 112 -6.12 17.45 4.02
N LYS A 113 -6.81 17.82 5.10
CA LYS A 113 -6.78 17.07 6.36
C LYS A 113 -7.43 15.69 6.24
N GLN A 114 -8.53 15.58 5.48
CA GLN A 114 -9.20 14.30 5.23
C GLN A 114 -8.41 13.44 4.25
N GLU A 115 -7.78 14.05 3.25
CA GLU A 115 -6.89 13.38 2.30
C GLU A 115 -5.67 12.80 3.01
N ALA A 116 -4.97 13.60 3.82
CA ALA A 116 -3.84 13.12 4.62
C ALA A 116 -4.25 11.97 5.54
N LYS A 117 -5.44 12.04 6.16
CA LYS A 117 -5.99 10.96 6.99
C LYS A 117 -6.28 9.70 6.16
N LEU A 118 -6.89 9.85 4.98
CA LEU A 118 -7.21 8.75 4.08
C LEU A 118 -5.93 8.05 3.60
N ILE A 119 -4.95 8.83 3.13
CA ILE A 119 -3.68 8.33 2.64
C ILE A 119 -2.90 7.64 3.76
N SER A 120 -2.82 8.25 4.94
CA SER A 120 -2.16 7.63 6.11
C SER A 120 -2.85 6.33 6.50
N LEU A 121 -4.19 6.26 6.46
CA LEU A 121 -4.93 5.02 6.76
C LEU A 121 -4.60 3.93 5.73
N ILE A 122 -4.65 4.25 4.43
CA ILE A 122 -4.34 3.29 3.37
C ILE A 122 -2.89 2.81 3.48
N LEU A 123 -1.94 3.74 3.64
CA LEU A 123 -0.52 3.43 3.77
C LEU A 123 -0.24 2.60 5.02
N GLY A 124 -0.76 3.01 6.18
CA GLY A 124 -0.60 2.26 7.41
C GLY A 124 -1.17 0.84 7.29
N LEU A 125 -2.29 0.65 6.60
CA LEU A 125 -2.84 -0.70 6.36
C LEU A 125 -1.95 -1.53 5.40
N ILE A 126 -1.46 -0.94 4.32
CA ILE A 126 -0.55 -1.60 3.37
C ILE A 126 0.78 -1.94 4.04
N ILE A 127 1.34 -1.03 4.83
CA ILE A 127 2.63 -1.18 5.50
C ILE A 127 2.52 -2.17 6.67
N LYS A 128 1.41 -2.15 7.42
CA LYS A 128 1.12 -3.18 8.44
C LYS A 128 1.05 -4.58 7.82
N ALA A 129 0.61 -4.72 6.58
CA ALA A 129 0.65 -6.00 5.88
C ALA A 129 2.08 -6.53 5.66
N MET A 130 3.06 -5.64 5.62
CA MET A 130 4.49 -5.97 5.50
C MET A 130 5.09 -6.43 6.83
N VAL A 131 4.44 -6.14 7.96
CA VAL A 131 4.91 -6.54 9.28
C VAL A 131 4.70 -8.04 9.44
N LYS A 132 5.77 -8.71 9.89
CA LYS A 132 5.81 -10.16 10.10
C LYS A 132 4.57 -10.68 10.84
N GLY A 133 3.86 -11.63 10.24
CA GLY A 133 2.72 -12.32 10.86
C GLY A 133 1.36 -11.62 10.75
N PHE A 134 1.25 -10.54 9.97
CA PHE A 134 -0.03 -9.87 9.71
C PHE A 134 -0.58 -10.27 8.33
N LYS A 135 -1.88 -10.57 8.23
CA LYS A 135 -2.57 -10.74 6.94
C LYS A 135 -3.55 -9.59 6.74
N LEU A 136 -3.59 -8.99 5.54
CA LEU A 136 -4.57 -7.92 5.22
C LEU A 136 -6.02 -8.34 5.45
N GLU A 137 -6.28 -9.63 5.30
CA GLU A 137 -7.56 -10.32 5.50
C GLU A 137 -7.92 -10.54 6.98
N GLU A 138 -6.98 -10.38 7.92
CA GLU A 138 -7.30 -10.45 9.34
C GLU A 138 -8.07 -9.20 9.78
N LYS A 139 -9.24 -9.44 10.37
CA LYS A 139 -9.98 -8.44 11.14
C LYS A 139 -9.17 -8.14 12.39
N GLU A 140 -8.99 -6.85 12.71
CA GLU A 140 -8.37 -6.48 13.99
C GLU A 140 -9.14 -7.18 15.13
N PRO A 141 -8.45 -7.78 16.11
CA PRO A 141 -9.14 -8.28 17.29
C PRO A 141 -9.81 -7.10 17.98
N VAL A 142 -11.12 -7.20 18.15
CA VAL A 142 -11.89 -6.31 19.00
C VAL A 142 -11.36 -6.51 20.42
N ASN A 143 -10.59 -5.54 20.93
CA ASN A 143 -10.33 -5.48 22.36
C ASN A 143 -11.61 -4.95 23.01
N ASP A 144 -12.36 -5.87 23.64
CA ASP A 144 -13.37 -5.56 24.66
C ASP A 144 -12.75 -4.88 25.88
#